data_AF-A0A4Y2HNQ8-F1
#
_entry.id   AF-A0A4Y2HNQ8-F1
#
_cell.length_a   1.000
_cell.length_b   1.000
_cell.length_c   1.000
_cell.angle_alpha   90.00
_cell.angle_beta   90.00
_cell.angle_gamma   90.00
#
_symmetry.space_group_name_H-M   'P 1'
#
loop_
_entity.id
_entity.type
_entity.pdbx_description
1 polymer ?
#
loop_
_entity_poly.entity_id
_entity_poly.type
_entity_poly.pdbx_seq_one_letter_code
_entity_poly.pdbx_strand_id
1 'polypeptide(L)'
;MSLNGCVSVISIDTGKILDLEVMTQYCKMCEMNIKCDHECSNYKGSSGNMESVGAFRIFERSVMKRELQYTEYYGDGDSKAFLKVKDIYGEDTVTKLECIGHVQKRVGSRLRKFKKNQRTRWKSNAGSIEKMQSAVIAAFFHCCSSNRNFMHGQCPDGKDSWCRYKRALSDKRQYLEKSPDLPNSVMKVIKATYLELCDKNLLKK
;
A
#
# COMPACT_ATOMS: atom_id res chain seq x y z
N MET A 1 11.28 -11.50 -19.12
CA MET A 1 10.65 -10.16 -19.15
C MET A 1 9.24 -10.34 -19.70
N SER A 2 8.20 -9.65 -19.19
CA SER A 2 6.83 -9.89 -19.66
C SER A 2 6.65 -9.45 -21.11
N LEU A 3 6.00 -10.28 -21.93
CA LEU A 3 5.66 -9.97 -23.33
C LEU A 3 4.25 -9.40 -23.47
N ASN A 4 3.44 -9.52 -22.42
CA ASN A 4 2.05 -9.09 -22.38
C ASN A 4 1.83 -8.15 -21.18
N GLY A 5 0.96 -7.18 -21.37
CA GLY A 5 0.49 -6.25 -20.36
C GLY A 5 -1.02 -6.14 -20.43
N CYS A 6 -1.66 -5.93 -19.28
CA CYS A 6 -3.08 -5.73 -19.19
C CYS A 6 -3.34 -4.63 -18.17
N VAL A 7 -4.15 -3.64 -18.55
CA VAL A 7 -4.64 -2.59 -17.66
C VAL A 7 -6.16 -2.58 -17.76
N SER A 8 -6.84 -2.48 -16.63
CA SER A 8 -8.30 -2.47 -16.57
C SER A 8 -8.79 -1.38 -15.65
N VAL A 9 -9.95 -0.81 -15.98
CA VAL A 9 -10.71 0.07 -15.09
C VAL A 9 -11.94 -0.69 -14.61
N ILE A 10 -12.18 -0.66 -13.31
CA ILE A 10 -13.26 -1.40 -12.66
C ILE A 10 -14.13 -0.41 -11.90
N SER A 11 -15.44 -0.50 -12.07
CA SER A 11 -16.40 0.24 -11.25
C SER A 11 -16.42 -0.36 -9.85
N ILE A 12 -16.17 0.46 -8.83
CA ILE A 12 -16.19 0.02 -7.43
C ILE A 12 -17.60 -0.42 -7.01
N ASP A 13 -18.63 0.31 -7.43
CA ASP A 13 -20.02 0.04 -7.04
C ASP A 13 -20.55 -1.29 -7.60
N THR A 14 -20.15 -1.63 -8.82
CA THR A 14 -20.68 -2.80 -9.53
C THR A 14 -19.71 -3.98 -9.58
N GLY A 15 -18.42 -3.76 -9.31
CA GLY A 15 -17.34 -4.74 -9.52
C GLY A 15 -17.12 -5.09 -11.00
N LYS A 16 -17.75 -4.39 -11.95
CA LYS A 16 -17.65 -4.70 -13.39
C LYS A 16 -16.48 -3.95 -14.03
N ILE A 17 -15.87 -4.59 -15.02
CA ILE A 17 -14.85 -3.97 -15.87
C ILE A 17 -15.53 -2.93 -16.75
N LEU A 18 -15.14 -1.67 -16.58
CA LEU A 18 -15.56 -0.57 -17.43
C LEU A 18 -14.72 -0.55 -18.70
N ASP A 19 -13.39 -0.64 -18.61
CA ASP A 19 -12.50 -0.59 -19.77
C ASP A 19 -11.28 -1.50 -19.60
N LEU A 20 -10.69 -1.91 -20.72
CA LEU A 20 -9.56 -2.84 -20.77
C LEU A 20 -8.59 -2.46 -21.90
N GLU A 21 -7.30 -2.40 -21.59
CA GLU A 21 -6.22 -2.28 -22.56
C GLU A 21 -5.29 -3.48 -22.42
N VAL A 22 -5.30 -4.34 -23.44
CA VAL A 22 -4.38 -5.46 -23.56
C VAL A 22 -3.27 -5.04 -24.51
N MET A 23 -2.02 -5.14 -24.05
CA MET A 23 -0.82 -4.84 -24.83
C MET A 23 -0.01 -6.11 -25.02
N THR A 24 0.48 -6.33 -26.23
CA THR A 24 1.35 -7.45 -26.57
C THR A 24 2.53 -6.98 -27.41
N GLN A 25 3.71 -7.53 -27.11
CA GLN A 25 4.91 -7.50 -27.96
C GLN A 25 5.13 -8.82 -28.69
N TYR A 26 4.23 -9.78 -28.49
CA TYR A 26 4.39 -11.15 -28.90
C TYR A 26 3.24 -11.58 -29.80
N CYS A 27 3.60 -12.31 -30.86
CA CYS A 27 2.65 -12.98 -31.71
C CYS A 27 3.09 -14.44 -31.91
N LYS A 28 2.19 -15.38 -31.56
CA LYS A 28 2.43 -16.82 -31.73
C LYS A 28 2.66 -17.19 -33.19
N MET A 29 1.94 -16.55 -34.11
CA MET A 29 2.03 -16.79 -35.55
C MET A 29 3.40 -16.38 -36.10
N CYS A 30 3.86 -15.17 -35.70
CA CYS A 30 5.17 -14.64 -36.08
C CYS A 30 6.30 -15.49 -35.43
N GLU A 31 6.12 -16.01 -34.20
CA GLU A 31 7.06 -16.97 -33.57
C GLU A 31 7.16 -18.29 -34.34
N MET A 32 6.05 -18.78 -34.92
CA MET A 32 6.00 -20.01 -35.72
C MET A 32 6.46 -19.81 -37.18
N ASN A 33 6.99 -18.64 -37.54
CA ASN A 33 7.36 -18.26 -38.90
C ASN A 33 6.21 -18.38 -39.92
N ILE A 34 4.96 -18.29 -39.45
CA ILE A 34 3.80 -18.28 -40.33
C ILE A 34 3.61 -16.85 -40.83
N LYS A 35 3.65 -16.68 -42.15
CA LYS A 35 3.45 -15.38 -42.80
C LYS A 35 2.03 -14.90 -42.52
N CYS A 36 1.90 -13.71 -41.94
CA CYS A 36 0.62 -13.21 -41.48
C CYS A 36 0.49 -11.71 -41.79
N ASP A 37 -0.70 -11.30 -42.24
CA ASP A 37 -1.02 -9.92 -42.62
C ASP A 37 -1.82 -9.24 -41.49
N HIS A 38 -1.20 -9.07 -40.32
CA HIS A 38 -1.82 -8.40 -39.16
C HIS A 38 -0.80 -7.63 -38.33
N GLU A 39 -1.29 -6.81 -37.41
CA GLU A 39 -0.46 -6.11 -36.43
C GLU A 39 0.09 -7.10 -35.37
N CYS A 40 1.30 -7.66 -35.57
CA CYS A 40 1.91 -8.64 -34.63
C CYS A 40 2.07 -8.09 -33.18
N SER A 41 2.03 -6.77 -32.99
CA SER A 41 2.18 -6.13 -31.68
C SER A 41 1.53 -4.75 -31.67
N ASN A 42 0.71 -4.46 -30.66
CA ASN A 42 0.10 -3.13 -30.47
C ASN A 42 0.88 -2.26 -29.44
N TYR A 43 2.05 -2.74 -29.01
CA TYR A 43 2.95 -2.06 -28.10
C TYR A 43 4.41 -2.27 -28.49
N LYS A 44 5.18 -1.19 -28.51
CA LYS A 44 6.64 -1.20 -28.69
C LYS A 44 7.26 -0.44 -27.51
N GLY A 45 8.15 -1.09 -26.77
CA GLY A 45 8.78 -0.48 -25.59
C GLY A 45 9.23 -1.50 -24.55
N SER A 46 9.56 -1.05 -23.35
CA SER A 46 9.92 -1.96 -22.25
C SER A 46 8.67 -2.51 -21.56
N SER A 47 8.71 -3.77 -21.14
CA SER A 47 7.61 -4.39 -20.38
C SER A 47 7.19 -3.59 -19.15
N GLY A 48 8.16 -3.00 -18.43
CA GLY A 48 7.89 -2.18 -17.24
C GLY A 48 7.15 -0.86 -17.52
N ASN A 49 7.09 -0.42 -18.78
CA ASN A 49 6.35 0.78 -19.18
C ASN A 49 4.96 0.45 -19.75
N MET A 50 4.60 -0.82 -19.88
CA MET A 50 3.26 -1.22 -20.32
C MET A 50 2.18 -0.71 -19.37
N GLU A 51 2.38 -0.79 -18.06
CA GLU A 51 1.42 -0.25 -17.06
C GLU A 51 1.12 1.23 -17.33
N SER A 52 2.17 2.05 -17.49
CA SER A 52 2.03 3.49 -17.69
C SER A 52 1.38 3.86 -19.02
N VAL A 53 1.68 3.11 -20.08
CA VAL A 53 1.07 3.36 -21.39
C VAL A 53 -0.38 2.88 -21.44
N GLY A 54 -0.68 1.71 -20.86
CA GLY A 54 -2.05 1.22 -20.79
C GLY A 54 -2.95 2.10 -19.95
N ALA A 55 -2.47 2.58 -18.78
CA ALA A 55 -3.20 3.54 -17.97
C ALA A 55 -3.50 4.82 -18.75
N PHE A 56 -2.49 5.39 -19.42
CA PHE A 56 -2.68 6.58 -20.26
C PHE A 56 -3.73 6.36 -21.35
N ARG A 57 -3.61 5.29 -22.15
CA ARG A 57 -4.54 4.98 -23.24
C ARG A 57 -5.99 4.83 -22.78
N ILE A 58 -6.21 4.19 -21.63
CA ILE A 58 -7.56 4.01 -21.08
C ILE A 58 -8.14 5.34 -20.60
N PHE A 59 -7.36 6.13 -19.88
CA PHE A 59 -7.83 7.43 -19.39
C PHE A 59 -8.08 8.40 -20.55
N GLU A 60 -7.17 8.49 -21.53
CA GLU A 60 -7.30 9.38 -22.69
C GLU A 60 -8.60 9.10 -23.46
N ARG A 61 -8.91 7.83 -23.74
CA ARG A 61 -10.11 7.48 -24.54
C ARG A 61 -11.41 7.48 -23.74
N SER A 62 -11.36 7.60 -22.42
CA SER A 62 -12.53 7.41 -21.55
C SER A 62 -13.67 8.38 -21.85
N VAL A 63 -13.35 9.68 -21.96
CA VAL A 63 -14.33 10.74 -22.19
C VAL A 63 -14.99 10.56 -23.55
N MET A 64 -14.20 10.35 -24.59
CA MET A 64 -14.71 10.18 -25.96
C MET A 64 -15.51 8.89 -26.15
N LYS A 65 -15.07 7.78 -25.54
CA LYS A 65 -15.66 6.45 -25.80
C LYS A 65 -16.81 6.13 -24.85
N ARG A 66 -16.83 6.71 -23.66
CA ARG A 66 -17.74 6.32 -22.57
C ARG A 66 -18.39 7.49 -21.85
N GLU A 67 -18.00 8.74 -22.16
CA GLU A 67 -18.51 9.93 -21.49
C GLU A 67 -18.25 9.91 -19.97
N LEU A 68 -17.12 9.32 -19.56
CA LEU A 68 -16.72 9.18 -18.16
C LEU A 68 -15.33 9.78 -17.92
N GLN A 69 -15.14 10.32 -16.72
CA GLN A 69 -13.83 10.66 -16.17
C GLN A 69 -13.51 9.71 -15.01
N TYR A 70 -12.31 9.13 -15.04
CA TYR A 70 -11.83 8.26 -13.95
C TYR A 70 -11.04 9.10 -12.94
N THR A 71 -11.56 9.23 -11.72
CA THR A 71 -11.01 10.16 -10.71
C THR A 71 -10.04 9.51 -9.72
N GLU A 72 -10.04 8.18 -9.60
CA GLU A 72 -9.24 7.46 -8.62
C GLU A 72 -8.29 6.44 -9.28
N TYR A 73 -7.00 6.53 -8.97
CA TYR A 73 -5.96 5.63 -9.48
C TYR A 73 -5.38 4.79 -8.34
N TYR A 74 -5.58 3.47 -8.37
CA TYR A 74 -4.99 2.55 -7.38
C TYR A 74 -3.66 2.00 -7.86
N GLY A 75 -2.56 2.38 -7.20
CA GLY A 75 -1.21 1.98 -7.61
C GLY A 75 -0.25 1.70 -6.45
N ASP A 76 0.94 1.24 -6.81
CA ASP A 76 2.08 1.18 -5.90
C ASP A 76 2.53 2.61 -5.52
N GLY A 77 3.17 2.75 -4.36
CA GLY A 77 3.59 4.02 -3.76
C GLY A 77 4.42 4.90 -4.69
N ASP A 78 5.28 4.33 -5.52
CA ASP A 78 5.96 5.01 -6.63
C ASP A 78 5.47 4.41 -7.95
N SER A 79 4.69 5.19 -8.71
CA SER A 79 4.14 4.73 -9.99
C SER A 79 4.30 5.83 -11.03
N LYS A 80 5.18 5.57 -12.00
CA LYS A 80 5.35 6.42 -13.19
C LYS A 80 4.07 6.50 -14.01
N ALA A 81 3.17 5.52 -13.88
CA ALA A 81 1.88 5.52 -14.55
C ALA A 81 0.97 6.64 -14.02
N PHE A 82 0.91 6.82 -12.70
CA PHE A 82 0.12 7.90 -12.09
C PHE A 82 0.51 9.28 -12.62
N LEU A 83 1.81 9.56 -12.73
CA LEU A 83 2.30 10.85 -13.23
C LEU A 83 1.83 11.17 -14.66
N LYS A 84 1.52 10.15 -15.48
CA LYS A 84 1.02 10.37 -16.84
C LYS A 84 -0.49 10.65 -16.89
N VAL A 85 -1.22 10.27 -15.86
CA VAL A 85 -2.69 10.38 -15.84
C VAL A 85 -3.20 11.43 -14.85
N LYS A 86 -2.35 11.94 -13.95
CA LYS A 86 -2.76 12.85 -12.86
C LYS A 86 -3.53 14.09 -13.36
N ASP A 87 -3.12 14.62 -14.52
CA ASP A 87 -3.67 15.85 -15.09
C ASP A 87 -4.50 15.62 -16.37
N ILE A 88 -4.87 14.37 -16.68
CA ILE A 88 -5.38 14.01 -18.01
C ILE A 88 -6.75 14.63 -18.34
N TYR A 89 -7.53 14.99 -17.33
CA TYR A 89 -8.79 15.70 -17.49
C TYR A 89 -8.73 17.17 -17.02
N GLY A 90 -7.53 17.68 -16.71
CA GLY A 90 -7.30 18.95 -16.03
C GLY A 90 -6.38 18.78 -14.81
N GLU A 91 -5.87 19.89 -14.27
CA GLU A 91 -4.90 19.91 -13.17
C GLU A 91 -5.39 19.13 -11.94
N ASP A 92 -4.59 18.15 -11.51
CA ASP A 92 -4.80 17.28 -10.35
C ASP A 92 -6.21 16.64 -10.27
N THR A 93 -6.80 16.33 -11.42
CA THR A 93 -8.13 15.71 -11.52
C THR A 93 -8.18 14.24 -11.09
N VAL A 94 -7.03 13.55 -11.09
CA VAL A 94 -6.94 12.14 -10.68
C VAL A 94 -6.21 12.02 -9.34
N THR A 95 -6.88 11.43 -8.36
CA THR A 95 -6.32 11.17 -7.03
C THR A 95 -5.65 9.79 -6.98
N LYS A 96 -4.39 9.76 -6.53
CA LYS A 96 -3.68 8.50 -6.29
C LYS A 96 -4.10 7.88 -4.96
N LEU A 97 -4.54 6.63 -5.03
CA LEU A 97 -4.78 5.76 -3.90
C LEU A 97 -3.80 4.60 -3.92
N GLU A 98 -3.55 4.05 -2.73
CA GLU A 98 -2.61 2.96 -2.56
C GLU A 98 -3.30 1.61 -2.73
N CYS A 99 -2.68 0.72 -3.49
CA CYS A 99 -3.24 -0.62 -3.71
C CYS A 99 -3.19 -1.48 -2.43
N ILE A 100 -4.17 -2.37 -2.29
CA ILE A 100 -4.29 -3.27 -1.11
C ILE A 100 -3.04 -4.12 -0.91
N GLY A 101 -2.38 -4.54 -2.00
CA GLY A 101 -1.15 -5.32 -1.93
C GLY A 101 0.02 -4.53 -1.31
N HIS A 102 0.14 -3.24 -1.60
CA HIS A 102 1.16 -2.41 -0.97
C HIS A 102 0.84 -2.15 0.51
N VAL A 103 -0.43 -1.89 0.83
CA VAL A 103 -0.89 -1.76 2.21
C VAL A 103 -0.54 -3.03 3.01
N GLN A 104 -0.83 -4.22 2.45
CA GLN A 104 -0.47 -5.50 3.05
C GLN A 104 1.05 -5.66 3.27
N LYS A 105 1.88 -5.35 2.27
CA LYS A 105 3.36 -5.41 2.40
C LYS A 105 3.87 -4.50 3.52
N ARG A 106 3.32 -3.29 3.62
CA ARG A 106 3.66 -2.31 4.64
C ARG A 106 3.26 -2.78 6.03
N VAL A 107 2.00 -3.18 6.21
CA VAL A 107 1.48 -3.73 7.46
C VAL A 107 2.29 -4.94 7.90
N GLY A 108 2.50 -5.91 6.99
CA GLY A 108 3.29 -7.11 7.27
C GLY A 108 4.75 -6.78 7.66
N SER A 109 5.36 -5.78 7.03
CA SER A 109 6.70 -5.32 7.40
C SER A 109 6.74 -4.66 8.78
N ARG A 110 5.74 -3.85 9.14
CA ARG A 110 5.59 -3.28 10.49
C ARG A 110 5.41 -4.38 11.54
N LEU A 111 4.57 -5.39 11.27
CA LEU A 111 4.34 -6.55 12.13
C LEU A 111 5.60 -7.40 12.34
N ARG A 112 6.36 -7.71 11.29
CA ARG A 112 7.62 -8.47 11.41
C ARG A 112 8.67 -7.71 12.24
N LYS A 113 8.80 -6.40 12.02
CA LYS A 113 9.68 -5.54 12.85
C LYS A 113 9.24 -5.54 14.30
N PHE A 114 7.93 -5.46 14.54
CA PHE A 114 7.36 -5.54 15.87
C PHE A 114 7.67 -6.87 16.55
N LYS A 115 7.42 -8.02 15.90
CA LYS A 115 7.75 -9.36 16.42
C LYS A 115 9.23 -9.46 16.82
N LYS A 116 10.13 -8.96 15.98
CA LYS A 116 11.58 -8.95 16.26
C LYS A 116 11.92 -8.15 17.53
N ASN A 117 11.32 -6.97 17.68
CA ASN A 117 11.56 -6.10 18.83
C ASN A 117 10.87 -6.60 20.12
N GLN A 118 9.72 -7.26 19.98
CA GLN A 118 8.99 -7.85 21.11
C GLN A 118 9.73 -9.02 21.74
N ARG A 119 10.53 -9.79 20.99
CA ARG A 119 11.32 -10.87 21.60
C ARG A 119 12.25 -10.36 22.71
N THR A 120 12.84 -9.18 22.52
CA THR A 120 13.67 -8.53 23.54
C THR A 120 12.80 -8.01 24.70
N ARG A 121 11.63 -7.46 24.38
CA ARG A 121 10.75 -6.77 25.33
C ARG A 121 9.91 -7.70 26.20
N TRP A 122 9.53 -8.86 25.67
CA TRP A 122 8.87 -9.94 26.42
C TRP A 122 9.74 -10.40 27.58
N LYS A 123 11.05 -10.51 27.37
CA LYS A 123 11.98 -10.85 28.47
C LYS A 123 11.94 -9.81 29.59
N SER A 124 11.85 -8.52 29.25
CA SER A 124 11.79 -7.41 30.21
C SER A 124 10.44 -7.30 30.93
N ASN A 125 9.35 -7.74 30.29
CA ASN A 125 7.98 -7.67 30.81
C ASN A 125 7.48 -9.00 31.40
N ALA A 126 8.31 -10.05 31.35
CA ALA A 126 7.94 -11.39 31.80
C ALA A 126 7.46 -11.36 33.25
N GLY A 127 6.28 -11.95 33.50
CA GLY A 127 5.66 -11.97 34.83
C GLY A 127 4.65 -10.84 35.10
N SER A 128 4.50 -9.87 34.20
CA SER A 128 3.46 -8.83 34.30
C SER A 128 2.57 -8.80 33.06
N ILE A 129 1.38 -9.42 33.17
CA ILE A 129 0.37 -9.45 32.10
C ILE A 129 0.02 -8.03 31.65
N GLU A 130 -0.14 -7.10 32.58
CA GLU A 130 -0.48 -5.70 32.29
C GLU A 130 0.59 -5.00 31.44
N LYS A 131 1.88 -5.20 31.75
CA LYS A 131 2.99 -4.65 30.95
C LYS A 131 3.04 -5.27 29.56
N MET A 132 2.68 -6.54 29.42
CA MET A 132 2.63 -7.24 28.13
C MET A 132 1.46 -6.70 27.28
N GLN A 133 0.26 -6.60 27.85
CA GLN A 133 -0.91 -6.00 27.20
C GLN A 133 -0.64 -4.55 26.77
N SER A 134 -0.09 -3.73 27.66
CA SER A 134 0.28 -2.34 27.37
C SER A 134 1.28 -2.26 26.20
N ALA A 135 2.24 -3.19 26.14
CA ALA A 135 3.21 -3.23 25.04
C ALA A 135 2.58 -3.64 23.69
N VAL A 136 1.59 -4.53 23.70
CA VAL A 136 0.83 -4.92 22.50
C VAL A 136 -0.03 -3.75 22.00
N ILE A 137 -0.77 -3.08 22.89
CA ILE A 137 -1.57 -1.91 22.56
C ILE A 137 -0.70 -0.77 22.02
N ALA A 138 0.41 -0.46 22.69
CA ALA A 138 1.35 0.57 22.24
C ALA A 138 1.87 0.31 20.83
N ALA A 139 2.05 -0.96 20.46
CA ALA A 139 2.52 -1.35 19.16
C ALA A 139 1.48 -1.26 18.06
N PHE A 140 0.21 -1.58 18.38
CA PHE A 140 -0.89 -1.31 17.47
C PHE A 140 -0.91 0.17 17.10
N PHE A 141 -0.95 1.06 18.09
CA PHE A 141 -0.97 2.50 17.84
C PHE A 141 0.29 3.00 17.13
N HIS A 142 1.47 2.51 17.50
CA HIS A 142 2.71 2.80 16.76
C HIS A 142 2.67 2.28 15.31
N CYS A 143 1.99 1.16 15.04
CA CYS A 143 1.79 0.63 13.69
C CYS A 143 0.77 1.45 12.88
N CYS A 144 -0.15 2.15 13.54
CA CYS A 144 -1.16 3.01 12.91
C CYS A 144 -0.71 4.49 12.79
N SER A 145 0.34 4.88 13.51
CA SER A 145 0.86 6.25 13.48
C SER A 145 1.35 6.67 12.09
N SER A 146 1.21 7.97 11.83
CA SER A 146 1.61 8.61 10.58
C SER A 146 2.03 10.06 10.78
N ASN A 147 2.49 10.70 9.71
CA ASN A 147 2.82 12.12 9.69
C ASN A 147 1.60 13.04 9.87
N ARG A 148 0.38 12.56 9.62
CA ARG A 148 -0.87 13.29 9.86
C ARG A 148 -1.49 12.98 11.21
N ASN A 149 -1.22 11.80 11.77
CA ASN A 149 -1.79 11.36 13.04
C ASN A 149 -0.75 10.64 13.91
N PHE A 150 -0.22 11.36 14.91
CA PHE A 150 0.84 10.88 15.79
C PHE A 150 0.25 10.00 16.91
N MET A 151 0.23 8.70 16.70
CA MET A 151 -0.38 7.73 17.63
C MET A 151 0.64 7.13 18.61
N HIS A 152 1.53 7.96 19.17
CA HIS A 152 2.58 7.50 20.08
C HIS A 152 2.18 7.54 21.57
N GLY A 153 0.95 7.98 21.89
CA GLY A 153 0.50 8.21 23.28
C GLY A 153 0.59 7.00 24.20
N GLN A 154 0.41 5.79 23.67
CA GLN A 154 0.45 4.54 24.44
C GLN A 154 1.89 4.00 24.65
N CYS A 155 2.90 4.67 24.08
CA CYS A 155 4.29 4.30 24.28
C CYS A 155 4.81 4.80 25.64
N PRO A 156 5.74 4.08 26.30
CA PRO A 156 6.36 4.54 27.53
C PRO A 156 7.12 5.84 27.30
N ASP A 157 7.13 6.72 28.29
CA ASP A 157 7.85 8.00 28.25
C ASP A 157 9.34 7.84 28.61
N GLY A 158 10.09 8.93 28.41
CA GLY A 158 11.48 9.05 28.85
C GLY A 158 12.54 8.58 27.85
N LYS A 159 13.80 8.81 28.22
CA LYS A 159 14.99 8.53 27.39
C LYS A 159 15.19 7.05 27.10
N ASP A 160 14.73 6.19 28.01
CA ASP A 160 14.81 4.73 27.87
C ASP A 160 13.61 4.14 27.11
N SER A 161 12.68 4.99 26.65
CA SER A 161 11.58 4.53 25.82
C SER A 161 12.12 3.88 24.55
N TRP A 162 11.55 2.75 24.15
CA TRP A 162 11.84 2.16 22.84
C TRP A 162 11.24 2.99 21.68
N CYS A 163 10.27 3.85 21.96
CA CYS A 163 9.63 4.72 20.98
C CYS A 163 10.53 5.92 20.68
N ARG A 164 10.91 6.08 19.40
CA ARG A 164 11.78 7.19 18.96
C ARG A 164 11.16 8.55 19.22
N TYR A 165 9.85 8.69 19.02
CA TYR A 165 9.12 9.93 19.30
C TYR A 165 9.19 10.30 20.79
N LYS A 166 8.92 9.34 21.68
CA LYS A 166 8.97 9.57 23.14
C LYS A 166 10.37 9.92 23.63
N ARG A 167 11.43 9.29 23.07
CA ARG A 167 12.81 9.69 23.35
C ARG A 167 13.11 11.11 22.85
N ALA A 168 12.71 11.44 21.63
CA ALA A 168 12.92 12.76 21.06
C ALA A 168 12.22 13.85 21.90
N LEU A 169 10.99 13.60 22.36
CA LEU A 169 10.32 14.48 23.32
C LEU A 169 11.13 14.65 24.62
N SER A 170 11.63 13.56 25.18
CA SER A 170 12.46 13.60 26.41
C SER A 170 13.78 14.36 26.22
N ASP A 171 14.35 14.30 25.03
CA ASP A 171 15.59 14.99 24.67
C ASP A 171 15.34 16.41 24.11
N LYS A 172 14.09 16.86 24.07
CA LYS A 172 13.65 18.13 23.45
C LYS A 172 14.11 18.28 21.99
N ARG A 173 14.14 17.18 21.25
CA ARG A 173 14.48 17.12 19.82
C ARG A 173 13.23 17.02 18.96
N GLN A 174 13.30 17.57 17.75
CA GLN A 174 12.25 17.38 16.75
C GLN A 174 12.24 15.93 16.26
N TYR A 175 11.04 15.34 16.18
CA TYR A 175 10.82 14.03 15.58
C TYR A 175 9.98 14.17 14.32
N LEU A 176 10.47 13.59 13.22
CA LEU A 176 9.74 13.53 11.95
C LEU A 176 9.18 12.13 11.75
N GLU A 177 7.85 12.01 11.80
CA GLU A 177 7.17 10.79 11.37
C GLU A 177 7.17 10.75 9.84
N LYS A 178 7.70 9.67 9.26
CA LYS A 178 7.75 9.47 7.79
C LYS A 178 6.72 8.46 7.32
N SER A 179 6.00 7.85 8.25
CA SER A 179 5.04 6.81 7.97
C SER A 179 3.78 7.40 7.30
N PRO A 180 3.34 6.86 6.15
CA PRO A 180 2.03 7.19 5.61
C PRO A 180 0.92 6.61 6.49
N ASP A 181 -0.27 7.22 6.38
CA ASP A 181 -1.50 6.77 7.02
C ASP A 181 -1.87 5.34 6.61
N LEU A 182 -2.62 4.67 7.49
CA LEU A 182 -3.34 3.46 7.12
C LEU A 182 -4.84 3.80 6.97
N PRO A 183 -5.54 3.21 5.99
CA PRO A 183 -6.99 3.33 5.91
C PRO A 183 -7.69 2.84 7.17
N ASN A 184 -8.78 3.50 7.57
CA ASN A 184 -9.56 3.15 8.77
C ASN A 184 -10.07 1.69 8.75
N SER A 185 -10.50 1.20 7.58
CA SER A 185 -10.94 -0.18 7.40
C SER A 185 -9.83 -1.18 7.74
N VAL A 186 -8.61 -0.90 7.29
CA VAL A 186 -7.42 -1.72 7.55
C VAL A 186 -7.04 -1.65 9.04
N MET A 187 -7.07 -0.45 9.63
CA MET A 187 -6.82 -0.29 11.06
C MET A 187 -7.82 -1.06 11.91
N LYS A 188 -9.11 -1.08 11.54
CA LYS A 188 -10.16 -1.83 12.24
C LYS A 188 -9.90 -3.34 12.21
N VAL A 189 -9.51 -3.89 11.06
CA VAL A 189 -9.18 -5.32 10.92
C VAL A 189 -7.96 -5.67 11.76
N ILE A 190 -6.88 -4.89 11.65
CA ILE A 190 -5.63 -5.15 12.38
C ILE A 190 -5.84 -5.00 13.89
N LYS A 191 -6.65 -4.03 14.33
CA LYS A 191 -6.96 -3.79 15.74
C LYS A 191 -7.50 -5.05 16.41
N ALA A 192 -8.42 -5.76 15.75
CA ALA A 192 -8.98 -7.00 16.28
C ALA A 192 -7.88 -8.03 16.58
N THR A 193 -6.98 -8.26 15.62
CA THR A 193 -5.84 -9.18 15.81
C THR A 193 -4.93 -8.75 16.97
N TYR A 194 -4.64 -7.46 17.13
CA TYR A 194 -3.84 -6.99 18.27
C TYR A 194 -4.56 -7.13 19.61
N LEU A 195 -5.88 -6.98 19.65
CA LEU A 195 -6.66 -7.18 20.88
C LEU A 195 -6.73 -8.66 21.28
N GLU A 196 -6.80 -9.58 20.32
CA GLU A 196 -6.67 -11.02 20.58
C GLU A 196 -5.31 -11.36 21.22
N LEU A 197 -4.23 -10.72 20.76
CA LEU A 197 -2.90 -10.88 21.37
C LEU A 197 -2.80 -10.33 22.81
N CYS A 198 -3.80 -9.59 23.28
CA CYS A 198 -3.90 -9.16 24.68
C CYS A 198 -4.60 -10.20 25.58
N ASP A 199 -5.07 -11.34 25.04
CA ASP A 199 -5.71 -12.38 25.84
C ASP A 199 -4.75 -12.88 26.94
N LYS A 200 -5.21 -12.83 28.19
CA LYS A 200 -4.44 -13.28 29.35
C LYS A 200 -4.01 -14.74 29.22
N ASN A 201 -4.80 -15.59 28.57
CA ASN A 201 -4.48 -17.01 28.38
C ASN A 201 -3.35 -17.21 27.38
N LEU A 202 -3.23 -16.35 26.36
CA LEU A 202 -2.09 -16.34 25.43
C LEU A 202 -0.83 -15.73 26.07
N LEU A 203 -1.02 -14.84 27.05
CA LEU A 203 0.06 -14.10 27.70
C LEU A 203 0.60 -14.76 28.97
N LYS A 204 -0.16 -15.69 29.57
CA LYS A 204 0.32 -16.54 30.66
C LYS A 204 1.40 -17.49 30.13
N LYS A 205 2.43 -17.71 30.93
CA LYS A 205 3.42 -18.75 30.69
C LYS A 205 2.90 -20.09 31.18
#